data_AF-A0A1B0AC78-F1
#
_entry.id   AF-A0A1B0AC78-F1
#
_cell.length_a   1.000
_cell.length_b   1.000
_cell.length_c   1.000
_cell.angle_alpha   90.00
_cell.angle_beta   90.00
_cell.angle_gamma   90.00
#
_symmetry.space_group_name_H-M   'P 1'
#
loop_
_entity.id
_entity.type
_entity.pdbx_description
1 polymer ?
#
loop_
_entity_poly.entity_id
_entity_poly.type
_entity_poly.pdbx_seq_one_letter_code
_entity_poly.pdbx_strand_id
1 'polypeptide(L)'
;MNIMNKFSGISGTDYLLPGLPNEVWIKAFAYSSYGNIQQVKLVDRHWSRLSNSSELQRKTKLIVTVRNVENICEIVERRTKPLDSLQFENVKIHSVEKLEHILKVFGYLGS
;
A
#
# COMPACT_ATOMS: atom_id res chain seq x y z
N MET A 1 -17.79 22.26 31.90
CA MET A 1 -18.51 21.05 31.43
C MET A 1 -17.55 19.88 31.61
N ASN A 2 -17.76 19.09 32.65
CA ASN A 2 -16.82 18.07 33.13
C ASN A 2 -17.05 16.79 32.31
N ILE A 3 -16.12 16.43 31.42
CA ILE A 3 -16.19 15.17 30.67
C ILE A 3 -15.81 14.07 31.66
N MET A 4 -16.83 13.54 32.32
CA MET A 4 -16.72 12.48 33.30
C MET A 4 -16.12 11.25 32.63
N ASN A 5 -14.96 10.87 33.15
CA ASN A 5 -14.15 9.72 32.78
C ASN A 5 -14.97 8.43 32.95
N LYS A 6 -15.65 7.99 31.89
CA LYS A 6 -16.60 6.86 31.91
C LYS A 6 -15.94 5.49 31.73
N PHE A 7 -14.66 5.37 32.10
CA PHE A 7 -13.88 4.14 31.93
C PHE A 7 -13.35 3.54 33.25
N SER A 8 -13.72 4.06 34.40
CA SER A 8 -13.18 3.61 35.70
C SER A 8 -13.85 2.37 36.30
N GLY A 9 -14.33 1.42 35.49
CA GLY A 9 -15.15 0.32 36.02
C GLY A 9 -15.18 -1.00 35.28
N ILE A 10 -14.22 -1.33 34.42
CA ILE A 10 -14.24 -2.62 33.71
C ILE A 10 -13.01 -3.44 34.06
N SER A 11 -13.24 -4.43 34.92
CA SER A 11 -12.31 -5.45 35.37
C SER A 11 -11.93 -6.38 34.20
N GLY A 12 -10.66 -6.39 33.82
CA GLY A 12 -9.83 -7.59 33.72
C GLY A 12 -10.32 -8.86 32.99
N THR A 13 -11.27 -8.80 32.05
CA THR A 13 -11.61 -9.94 31.20
C THR A 13 -11.84 -9.47 29.76
N ASP A 14 -10.95 -9.89 28.86
CA ASP A 14 -11.10 -9.93 27.41
C ASP A 14 -12.07 -8.90 26.81
N TYR A 15 -11.55 -7.69 26.60
CA TYR A 15 -12.18 -6.71 25.71
C TYR A 15 -12.08 -7.23 24.27
N LEU A 16 -12.87 -8.24 23.93
CA LEU A 16 -13.29 -8.46 22.57
C LEU A 16 -14.16 -7.25 22.22
N LEU A 17 -13.51 -6.15 21.80
CA LEU A 17 -14.15 -5.12 21.00
C LEU A 17 -15.07 -5.86 20.03
N PRO A 18 -16.39 -5.59 20.01
CA PRO A 18 -17.27 -6.22 19.03
C PRO A 18 -16.63 -5.96 17.67
N GLY A 19 -16.14 -7.04 17.04
CA GLY A 19 -15.27 -6.92 15.88
C GLY A 19 -16.01 -6.08 14.86
N LEU A 20 -15.48 -4.89 14.55
CA LEU A 20 -16.12 -4.04 13.55
C LEU A 20 -16.27 -4.87 12.26
N PRO A 21 -17.41 -4.74 11.56
CA PRO A 21 -17.59 -5.44 10.30
C PRO A 21 -16.43 -5.16 9.34
N ASN A 22 -16.08 -6.16 8.53
CA ASN A 22 -14.98 -6.08 7.57
C ASN A 22 -15.10 -4.82 6.68
N GLU A 23 -16.33 -4.47 6.30
CA GLU A 23 -16.65 -3.33 5.44
C GLU A 23 -16.28 -2.00 6.11
N VAL A 24 -16.39 -1.91 7.44
CA VAL A 24 -16.02 -0.71 8.20
C VAL A 24 -14.49 -0.56 8.24
N TRP A 25 -13.77 -1.66 8.47
CA TRP A 25 -12.31 -1.65 8.40
C TRP A 25 -11.79 -1.33 7.02
N ILE A 26 -12.38 -1.93 5.98
CA ILE A 26 -12.05 -1.65 4.58
C ILE A 26 -12.23 -0.16 4.28
N LYS A 27 -13.37 0.44 4.69
CA LYS A 27 -13.58 1.89 4.57
C LYS A 27 -12.54 2.70 5.33
N ALA A 28 -12.16 2.31 6.53
CA ALA A 28 -11.12 3.01 7.30
C ALA A 28 -9.75 2.95 6.60
N PHE A 29 -9.35 1.76 6.11
CA PHE A 29 -8.11 1.59 5.35
C PHE A 29 -8.13 2.37 4.04
N ALA A 30 -9.30 2.57 3.43
CA ALA A 30 -9.45 3.36 2.21
C ALA A 30 -9.09 4.84 2.39
N TYR A 31 -8.98 5.35 3.62
CA TYR A 31 -8.47 6.70 3.91
C TYR A 31 -6.96 6.75 4.20
N SER A 32 -6.30 5.60 4.38
CA SER A 32 -4.87 5.52 4.71
C SER A 32 -3.98 5.74 3.48
N SER A 33 -2.73 6.17 3.65
CA SER A 33 -1.77 6.23 2.53
C SER A 33 -1.37 4.82 2.05
N TYR A 34 -0.79 4.68 0.85
CA TYR A 34 -0.28 3.38 0.40
C TYR A 34 0.76 2.80 1.37
N GLY A 35 1.67 3.64 1.86
CA GLY A 35 2.67 3.25 2.86
C GLY A 35 2.03 2.75 4.16
N ASN A 36 0.99 3.43 4.64
CA ASN A 36 0.27 3.02 5.84
C ASN A 36 -0.48 1.69 5.63
N ILE A 37 -1.05 1.47 4.43
CA ILE A 37 -1.68 0.18 4.08
C ILE A 37 -0.65 -0.95 4.11
N GLN A 38 0.62 -0.72 3.72
CA GLN A 38 1.67 -1.74 3.86
C GLN A 38 1.96 -2.09 5.33
N GLN A 39 1.83 -1.13 6.25
CA GLN A 39 1.98 -1.40 7.68
C GLN A 39 0.78 -2.16 8.26
N VAL A 40 -0.44 -1.83 7.82
CA VAL A 40 -1.68 -2.55 8.18
C VAL A 40 -1.57 -4.05 7.84
N LYS A 41 -0.91 -4.41 6.73
CA LYS A 41 -0.69 -5.82 6.35
C LYS A 41 0.11 -6.63 7.36
N LEU A 42 0.87 -5.97 8.23
CA LEU A 42 1.78 -6.60 9.19
C LEU A 42 1.18 -6.78 10.59
N VAL A 43 -0.02 -6.25 10.84
CA VAL A 43 -0.67 -6.30 12.17
C VAL A 43 -1.05 -7.73 12.54
N ASP A 44 -1.91 -8.35 11.73
CA ASP A 44 -2.31 -9.74 11.88
C ASP A 44 -2.81 -10.33 10.53
N ARG A 45 -3.15 -11.62 10.54
CA ARG A 45 -3.67 -12.32 9.35
C ARG A 45 -4.99 -11.73 8.86
N HIS A 46 -5.85 -11.25 9.75
CA HIS A 46 -7.16 -10.71 9.40
C HIS A 46 -7.03 -9.36 8.68
N TRP A 47 -6.25 -8.43 9.24
CA TRP A 47 -5.90 -7.13 8.68
C TRP A 47 -5.14 -7.27 7.38
N SER A 48 -4.25 -8.27 7.27
CA SER A 48 -3.59 -8.61 6.01
C SER A 48 -4.60 -8.99 4.92
N ARG A 49 -5.63 -9.79 5.23
CA ARG A 49 -6.69 -10.13 4.26
C ARG A 49 -7.52 -8.92 3.88
N LEU A 50 -7.95 -8.12 4.86
CA LEU A 50 -8.74 -6.92 4.62
C LEU A 50 -8.01 -5.88 3.78
N SER A 51 -6.74 -5.58 4.09
CA SER A 51 -5.92 -4.62 3.35
C SER A 51 -5.55 -5.05 1.93
N ASN A 52 -5.75 -6.33 1.58
CA ASN A 52 -5.59 -6.85 0.23
C ASN A 52 -6.93 -6.98 -0.53
N SER A 53 -8.05 -6.50 0.04
CA SER A 53 -9.35 -6.52 -0.62
C SER A 53 -9.32 -5.71 -1.91
N SER A 54 -10.14 -6.09 -2.90
CA SER A 54 -10.17 -5.45 -4.22
C SER A 54 -10.53 -3.96 -4.14
N GLU A 55 -11.31 -3.56 -3.14
CA GLU A 55 -11.65 -2.15 -2.85
C GLU A 55 -10.44 -1.33 -2.42
N LEU A 56 -9.45 -1.97 -1.80
CA LEU A 56 -8.20 -1.36 -1.32
C LEU A 56 -7.01 -1.63 -2.23
N GLN A 57 -7.18 -2.44 -3.27
CA GLN A 57 -6.27 -2.48 -4.40
C GLN A 57 -6.37 -1.16 -5.15
N ARG A 58 -5.83 -0.12 -4.52
CA ARG A 58 -5.58 1.15 -5.16
C ARG A 58 -4.65 0.86 -6.31
N LYS A 59 -5.20 1.03 -7.49
CA LYS A 59 -4.54 1.54 -8.69
C LYS A 59 -3.20 2.19 -8.34
N THR A 60 -2.14 1.39 -8.42
CA THR A 60 -0.81 1.83 -7.98
C THR A 60 -0.29 2.82 -9.01
N LYS A 61 0.28 3.92 -8.53
CA LYS A 61 0.87 4.96 -9.37
C LYS A 61 2.37 4.87 -9.27
N LEU A 62 3.04 4.50 -10.36
CA LEU A 62 4.49 4.59 -10.45
C LEU A 62 4.88 6.02 -10.78
N ILE A 63 5.69 6.63 -9.92
CA ILE A 63 6.27 7.96 -10.17
C ILE A 63 7.74 7.78 -10.51
N VAL A 64 8.08 7.98 -11.77
CA VAL A 64 9.45 7.94 -12.28
C VAL A 64 9.98 9.36 -12.33
N THR A 65 11.17 9.56 -11.78
CA THR A 65 11.88 10.84 -11.70
C THR A 65 13.35 10.61 -12.03
N VAL A 66 14.08 11.65 -12.44
CA VAL A 66 15.54 11.55 -12.65
C VAL A 66 16.29 10.97 -11.44
N ARG A 67 15.80 11.22 -10.22
CA ARG A 67 16.44 10.80 -8.97
C ARG A 67 16.23 9.32 -8.63
N ASN A 68 15.19 8.69 -9.17
CA ASN A 68 14.83 7.31 -8.80
C ASN A 68 14.88 6.33 -9.97
N VAL A 69 15.02 6.80 -11.21
CA VAL A 69 14.96 5.94 -12.39
C VAL A 69 16.10 4.91 -12.43
N GLU A 70 17.31 5.29 -12.03
CA GLU A 70 18.46 4.37 -11.97
C GLU A 70 18.23 3.27 -10.94
N ASN A 71 17.77 3.64 -9.74
CA ASN A 71 17.42 2.68 -8.69
C ASN A 71 16.30 1.73 -9.12
N ILE A 72 15.29 2.23 -9.83
CA ILE A 72 14.21 1.39 -10.38
C ILE A 72 14.81 0.38 -11.38
N CYS A 73 15.63 0.83 -12.32
CA CYS A 73 16.31 -0.05 -13.28
C CYS A 73 17.15 -1.12 -12.57
N GLU A 74 17.97 -0.76 -11.59
CA GLU A 74 18.80 -1.71 -10.84
C GLU A 74 17.96 -2.75 -10.09
N ILE A 75 16.89 -2.33 -9.42
CA ILE A 75 15.99 -3.24 -8.69
C ILE A 75 15.36 -4.26 -9.64
N VAL A 76 14.99 -3.80 -10.82
CA VAL A 76 14.36 -4.65 -11.82
C VAL A 76 15.37 -5.60 -12.45
N GLU A 77 16.59 -5.14 -12.76
CA GLU A 77 17.66 -6.00 -13.30
C GLU A 77 18.15 -7.05 -12.31
N ARG A 78 18.24 -6.72 -11.02
CA ARG A 78 18.68 -7.66 -9.98
C ARG A 78 17.64 -8.73 -9.65
N ARG A 79 16.38 -8.57 -10.04
CA ARG A 79 15.34 -9.57 -9.78
C ARG A 79 15.34 -10.63 -10.88
N THR A 80 15.71 -11.86 -10.51
CA THR A 80 15.73 -13.04 -11.39
C THR A 80 14.36 -13.62 -11.70
N LYS A 81 13.31 -13.21 -10.97
CA LYS A 81 11.92 -13.57 -11.28
C LYS A 81 11.23 -12.37 -11.94
N PRO A 82 10.41 -12.60 -12.99
CA PRO A 82 9.52 -11.57 -13.50
C PRO A 82 8.77 -10.97 -12.31
N LEU A 83 8.68 -9.65 -12.23
CA LEU A 83 7.73 -9.04 -11.32
C LEU A 83 6.36 -9.56 -11.74
N ASP A 84 5.79 -10.47 -10.95
CA ASP A 84 4.41 -10.91 -11.09
C ASP A 84 3.59 -9.64 -11.28
N SER A 85 3.11 -9.47 -12.52
CA SER A 85 2.51 -8.27 -13.11
C SER A 85 2.49 -7.06 -12.17
N LEU A 86 3.46 -6.16 -12.30
CA LEU A 86 3.33 -4.83 -11.70
C LEU A 86 2.16 -4.11 -12.37
N GLN A 87 0.97 -4.31 -11.82
CA GLN A 87 -0.25 -3.65 -12.30
C GLN A 87 -0.25 -2.21 -11.80
N PHE A 88 0.29 -1.33 -12.62
CA PHE A 88 0.17 0.11 -12.45
C PHE A 88 -1.02 0.60 -13.24
N GLU A 89 -1.87 1.40 -12.62
CA GLU A 89 -2.95 2.06 -13.35
C GLU A 89 -2.44 3.35 -14.02
N ASN A 90 -1.41 3.96 -13.46
CA ASN A 90 -0.88 5.23 -13.94
C ASN A 90 0.63 5.31 -13.74
N VAL A 91 1.35 5.65 -14.81
CA VAL A 91 2.79 5.96 -14.76
C VAL A 91 2.94 7.45 -15.02
N LYS A 92 3.56 8.17 -14.07
CA LYS A 92 3.94 9.57 -14.29
C LYS A 92 5.46 9.70 -14.32
N ILE A 93 5.95 10.23 -15.43
CA ILE A 93 7.37 10.49 -15.68
C ILE A 93 7.60 11.99 -15.52
N HIS A 94 8.54 12.35 -14.64
CA HIS A 94 8.93 13.75 -14.44
C HIS A 94 10.40 13.94 -14.76
N SER A 95 10.68 14.84 -15.70
CA SER A 95 12.01 15.39 -15.98
C SER A 95 13.11 14.31 -16.07
N VAL A 96 12.89 13.27 -16.88
CA VAL A 96 13.92 12.24 -17.11
C VAL A 96 14.78 12.66 -18.29
N GLU A 97 16.09 12.75 -18.08
CA GLU A 97 17.06 13.27 -19.06
C GLU A 97 17.45 12.24 -20.13
N LYS A 98 17.33 10.95 -19.81
CA LYS A 98 17.78 9.85 -20.69
C LYS A 98 16.62 8.96 -21.11
N LEU A 99 16.34 8.93 -22.41
CA LEU A 99 15.27 8.13 -23.02
C LEU A 99 15.47 6.61 -22.78
N GLU A 100 16.72 6.15 -22.74
CA GLU A 100 17.08 4.74 -22.51
C GLU A 100 16.55 4.20 -21.16
N HIS A 101 16.56 5.03 -20.12
CA HIS A 101 16.07 4.66 -18.80
C HIS A 101 14.53 4.52 -18.79
N ILE A 102 13.83 5.36 -19.54
CA ILE A 102 12.38 5.26 -19.69
C ILE A 102 12.00 3.97 -20.43
N LEU A 103 12.67 3.69 -21.55
CA LEU A 103 12.42 2.49 -22.36
C LEU A 103 12.68 1.21 -21.56
N LYS A 104 13.74 1.21 -20.75
CA LYS A 104 14.07 0.11 -19.86
C LYS A 104 12.99 -0.11 -18.82
N VAL A 105 12.53 0.94 -18.13
CA VAL A 105 11.41 0.85 -17.19
C VAL A 105 10.18 0.26 -17.88
N PHE A 106 9.73 0.82 -19.02
CA PHE A 106 8.56 0.31 -19.73
C PHE A 106 8.71 -1.12 -20.22
N GLY A 107 9.89 -1.53 -20.70
CA GLY A 107 10.15 -2.92 -21.10
C GLY A 107 9.93 -3.93 -19.98
N TYR A 108 10.04 -3.50 -18.72
CA TYR A 108 9.77 -4.34 -17.56
C TYR A 108 8.37 -4.20 -16.96
N LEU A 109 7.61 -3.17 -17.34
CA LEU A 109 6.22 -3.00 -16.89
C LEU A 109 5.23 -3.87 -17.67
N GLY A 110 5.68 -4.50 -18.76
CA GLY A 110 4.83 -5.26 -19.66
C GLY A 110 4.11 -4.37 -20.67
N SER A 111 3.95 -4.91 -21.87
CA SER A 111 3.08 -4.35 -22.93
C SER A 111 1.60 -4.57 -22.61
#